data_AF-A0AAW7DAL3-F1
#
_entry.id   AF-A0AAW7DAL3-F1
#
_cell.length_a   1.000
_cell.length_b   1.000
_cell.length_c   1.000
_cell.angle_alpha   90.00
_cell.angle_beta   90.00
_cell.angle_gamma   90.00
#
_symmetry.space_group_name_H-M   'P 1'
#
loop_
_entity.id
_entity.type
_entity.pdbx_description
1 polymer ?
#
loop_
_entity_poly.entity_id
_entity_poly.type
_entity_poly.pdbx_seq_one_letter_code
_entity_poly.pdbx_strand_id
1 'polypeptide(L)'
;MKNFITIILRNQFNLFYRFGYTYIDSNFIYEFDGNITNIKNEIIEKLFSKITPFEYDEEYLILHFEKNIIEQKVIQFEIEDLVAIYPLSQQAKRSIENKIDTRIKLEEPIFESVIEKIEKNIQESEVIKGIQAIWSVCDFDSKWEYYVEKIGLDNIYKGLEFRQKGIKPFNLINENYWKILIAYDRYDYYPNSSLGYFYDAAQIFAHFKGHVTAEGSGVYNFLEKINNEIPNPKFSNIIEFIQKEVKLESYVSQNTEGDLKKYIIAPLFLMLKDEIRNAENINETKLFKNLDYLKNFGEDFKYSCVLLGAFFGYKKFYDSYYDTLKLRFYKDSNPISNFTEELFSDFETISNNIEDIKVQKNNITPKDTKELEINIIEDLLDELYEFKLTVLKKKIKDELKILYTVDELKDILNSSKINFDYIDHKTSRISSKETSTIRKGN
;
A
#
# COMPACT_ATOMS: atom_id res chain seq x y z
N MET A 1 -11.17 45.06 12.05
CA MET A 1 -11.17 43.94 11.09
C MET A 1 -10.01 43.03 11.42
N LYS A 2 -10.20 41.72 11.25
CA LYS A 2 -9.17 40.72 11.53
C LYS A 2 -8.55 40.28 10.21
N ASN A 3 -7.24 39.98 10.24
CA ASN A 3 -6.50 39.53 9.08
C ASN A 3 -6.29 38.02 9.15
N PHE A 4 -6.46 37.36 8.02
CA PHE A 4 -6.39 35.92 7.90
C PHE A 4 -5.54 35.51 6.72
N ILE A 5 -4.76 34.45 6.90
CA ILE A 5 -4.04 33.80 5.81
C ILE A 5 -4.52 32.37 5.66
N THR A 6 -4.62 31.92 4.41
CA THR A 6 -4.98 30.55 4.07
C THR A 6 -4.32 30.17 2.76
N ILE A 7 -4.36 28.88 2.46
CA ILE A 7 -3.74 28.32 1.26
C ILE A 7 -4.82 27.50 0.58
N ILE A 8 -5.05 27.78 -0.69
CA ILE A 8 -6.04 27.06 -1.49
C ILE A 8 -5.43 26.63 -2.81
N LEU A 9 -6.11 25.69 -3.46
CA LEU A 9 -5.76 25.31 -4.82
C LEU A 9 -6.17 26.41 -5.80
N ARG A 10 -5.39 26.60 -6.86
CA ARG A 10 -5.68 27.56 -7.92
C ARG A 10 -7.06 27.32 -8.56
N ASN A 11 -7.45 26.06 -8.74
CA ASN A 11 -8.79 25.72 -9.23
C ASN A 11 -9.90 26.19 -8.27
N GLN A 12 -9.68 26.10 -6.96
CA GLN A 12 -10.62 26.65 -5.97
C GLN A 12 -10.68 28.18 -6.06
N PHE A 13 -9.54 28.85 -6.25
CA PHE A 13 -9.49 30.29 -6.47
C PHE A 13 -10.26 30.71 -7.73
N ASN A 14 -10.14 29.98 -8.83
CA ASN A 14 -10.87 30.27 -10.06
C ASN A 14 -12.40 30.23 -9.86
N LEU A 15 -12.88 29.26 -9.07
CA LEU A 15 -14.29 29.18 -8.69
C LEU A 15 -14.67 30.35 -7.77
N PHE A 16 -13.83 30.67 -6.78
CA PHE A 16 -14.04 31.80 -5.88
C PHE A 16 -14.17 33.12 -6.65
N TYR A 17 -13.24 33.43 -7.54
CA TYR A 17 -13.28 34.65 -8.36
C TYR A 17 -14.53 34.70 -9.27
N ARG A 18 -14.93 33.55 -9.83
CA ARG A 18 -16.10 33.46 -10.71
C ARG A 18 -17.42 33.65 -9.99
N PHE A 19 -17.57 33.08 -8.78
CA PHE A 19 -18.83 33.05 -8.05
C PHE A 19 -18.93 34.12 -6.96
N GLY A 20 -17.82 34.80 -6.64
CA GLY A 20 -17.77 35.88 -5.66
C GLY A 20 -17.63 35.42 -4.21
N TYR A 21 -17.68 34.12 -3.90
CA TYR A 21 -17.55 33.61 -2.54
C TYR A 21 -16.87 32.24 -2.45
N THR A 22 -16.31 31.91 -1.28
CA THR A 22 -15.73 30.60 -0.96
C THR A 22 -15.99 30.25 0.50
N TYR A 23 -16.02 28.95 0.80
CA TYR A 23 -16.11 28.43 2.17
C TYR A 23 -14.77 27.80 2.57
N ILE A 24 -14.26 28.19 3.72
CA ILE A 24 -13.00 27.69 4.26
C ILE A 24 -13.22 27.27 5.71
N ASP A 25 -12.84 26.03 6.04
CA ASP A 25 -12.88 25.54 7.42
C ASP A 25 -11.82 26.29 8.25
N SER A 26 -12.20 26.69 9.46
CA SER A 26 -11.36 27.47 10.37
C SER A 26 -9.98 26.84 10.65
N ASN A 27 -9.85 25.52 10.50
CA ASN A 27 -8.58 24.81 10.67
C ASN A 27 -7.55 25.10 9.55
N PHE A 28 -7.99 25.65 8.41
CA PHE A 28 -7.14 26.02 7.27
C PHE A 28 -6.82 27.51 7.24
N ILE A 29 -7.17 28.24 8.31
CA ILE A 29 -7.02 29.68 8.39
C ILE A 29 -6.11 29.99 9.58
N TYR A 30 -5.26 31.00 9.42
CA TYR A 30 -4.46 31.56 10.49
C TYR A 30 -4.72 33.05 10.64
N GLU A 31 -5.17 33.47 11.83
CA GLU A 31 -5.36 34.89 12.18
C GLU A 31 -4.00 35.54 12.49
N PHE A 32 -3.75 36.74 11.96
CA PHE A 32 -2.51 37.48 12.17
C PHE A 32 -2.76 38.99 12.33
N ASP A 33 -1.70 39.73 12.65
CA ASP A 33 -1.73 41.17 12.97
C ASP A 33 -1.92 42.10 11.75
N GLY A 34 -1.98 41.54 10.54
CA GLY A 34 -2.05 42.29 9.29
C GLY A 34 -0.68 42.59 8.66
N ASN A 35 0.43 42.34 9.37
CA ASN A 35 1.77 42.42 8.78
C ASN A 35 2.20 41.06 8.24
N ILE A 36 2.03 40.87 6.93
CA ILE A 36 2.34 39.59 6.25
C ILE A 36 3.79 39.13 6.46
N THR A 37 4.73 40.05 6.60
CA THR A 37 6.17 39.74 6.80
C THR A 37 6.50 39.19 8.19
N ASN A 38 5.59 39.37 9.17
CA ASN A 38 5.74 38.81 10.51
C ASN A 38 5.31 37.33 10.58
N ILE A 39 4.66 36.81 9.54
CA ILE A 39 4.20 35.42 9.51
C ILE A 39 5.40 34.49 9.36
N LYS A 40 5.58 33.61 10.34
CA LYS A 40 6.65 32.62 10.33
C LYS A 40 6.36 31.52 9.31
N ASN A 41 7.42 31.05 8.66
CA ASN A 41 7.41 29.89 7.76
C ASN A 41 6.71 28.66 8.36
N GLU A 42 6.93 28.36 9.64
CA GLU A 42 6.30 27.22 10.34
C GLU A 42 4.76 27.24 10.28
N ILE A 43 4.14 28.42 10.23
CA ILE A 43 2.69 28.57 10.11
C ILE A 43 2.24 28.15 8.71
N ILE A 44 2.96 28.61 7.68
CA ILE A 44 2.69 28.27 6.28
C ILE A 44 2.87 26.76 6.06
N GLU A 45 3.96 26.18 6.56
CA GLU A 45 4.21 24.74 6.53
C GLU A 45 3.07 23.94 7.18
N LYS A 46 2.56 24.41 8.33
CA LYS A 46 1.44 23.77 9.03
C LYS A 46 0.14 23.86 8.22
N LEU A 47 -0.10 24.96 7.51
CA LEU A 47 -1.25 25.07 6.61
C LEU A 47 -1.13 24.10 5.43
N PHE A 48 0.04 24.01 4.81
CA PHE A 48 0.32 23.04 3.74
C PHE A 48 0.13 21.59 4.17
N SER A 49 0.52 21.24 5.41
CA SER A 49 0.37 19.86 5.92
C SER A 49 -1.08 19.35 5.96
N LYS A 50 -2.07 20.23 5.83
CA LYS A 50 -3.49 19.90 5.85
C LYS A 50 -4.12 19.84 4.46
N ILE A 51 -3.42 20.33 3.45
CA ILE A 51 -3.95 20.50 2.09
C ILE A 51 -3.55 19.28 1.26
N THR A 52 -4.43 18.92 0.32
CA THR A 52 -4.15 17.86 -0.65
C THR A 52 -2.87 18.18 -1.43
N PRO A 53 -1.92 17.23 -1.54
CA PRO A 53 -0.69 17.44 -2.30
C PRO A 53 -0.96 17.56 -3.81
N PHE A 54 -0.14 18.37 -4.47
CA PHE A 54 -0.09 18.61 -5.91
C PHE A 54 1.37 18.66 -6.36
N GLU A 55 1.60 18.35 -7.64
CA GLU A 55 2.94 18.19 -8.21
C GLU A 55 3.69 19.49 -8.46
N TYR A 56 2.97 20.61 -8.64
CA TYR A 56 3.57 21.88 -9.03
C TYR A 56 3.20 22.99 -8.05
N ASP A 57 4.17 23.85 -7.77
CA ASP A 57 4.01 25.04 -6.95
C ASP A 57 2.96 26.03 -7.50
N GLU A 58 2.77 26.08 -8.82
CA GLU A 58 1.74 26.90 -9.48
C GLU A 58 0.29 26.51 -9.17
N GLU A 59 0.06 25.33 -8.58
CA GLU A 59 -1.27 24.84 -8.21
C GLU A 59 -1.77 25.40 -6.89
N TYR A 60 -0.91 26.07 -6.12
CA TYR A 60 -1.28 26.67 -4.84
C TYR A 60 -1.25 28.19 -4.89
N LEU A 61 -2.17 28.80 -4.15
CA LEU A 61 -2.21 30.23 -3.90
C LEU A 61 -2.36 30.46 -2.39
N ILE A 62 -1.56 31.38 -1.87
CA ILE A 62 -1.70 31.86 -0.49
C ILE A 62 -2.56 33.12 -0.54
N LEU A 63 -3.68 33.10 0.17
CA LEU A 63 -4.64 34.20 0.19
C LEU A 63 -4.59 34.93 1.52
N HIS A 64 -4.58 36.26 1.45
CA HIS A 64 -4.77 37.15 2.59
C HIS A 64 -6.18 37.74 2.53
N PHE A 65 -6.96 37.48 3.57
CA PHE A 65 -8.30 38.04 3.78
C PHE A 65 -8.34 39.04 4.93
N GLU A 66 -9.24 40.00 4.83
CA GLU A 66 -9.60 40.91 5.92
C GLU A 66 -11.11 40.84 6.15
N LYS A 67 -11.53 40.35 7.33
CA LYS A 67 -12.95 40.15 7.65
C LYS A 67 -13.25 40.38 9.13
N ASN A 68 -14.45 40.84 9.45
CA ASN A 68 -14.98 40.79 10.81
C ASN A 68 -15.64 39.42 11.02
N ILE A 69 -14.90 38.47 11.59
CA ILE A 69 -15.38 37.09 11.79
C ILE A 69 -16.09 36.94 13.14
N ILE A 70 -17.22 36.23 13.13
CA ILE A 70 -17.85 35.61 14.30
C ILE A 70 -17.34 34.17 14.34
N GLU A 71 -16.89 33.66 15.49
CA GLU A 71 -16.34 32.30 15.61
C GLU A 71 -17.28 31.25 15.02
N GLN A 72 -16.86 30.64 13.91
CA GLN A 72 -17.60 29.62 13.18
C GLN A 72 -16.62 28.57 12.67
N LYS A 73 -17.08 27.31 12.63
CA LYS A 73 -16.27 26.18 12.14
C LYS A 73 -15.93 26.30 10.66
N VAL A 74 -16.86 26.81 9.87
CA VAL A 74 -16.69 27.09 8.44
C VAL A 74 -17.03 28.55 8.23
N ILE A 75 -16.10 29.27 7.59
CA ILE A 75 -16.22 30.70 7.35
C ILE A 75 -16.46 30.90 5.86
N GLN A 76 -17.47 31.69 5.52
CA GLN A 76 -17.68 32.20 4.18
C GLN A 76 -16.85 33.47 3.99
N PHE A 77 -16.04 33.52 2.94
CA PHE A 77 -15.36 34.73 2.46
C PHE A 77 -16.02 35.19 1.16
N GLU A 78 -16.31 36.48 1.09
CA GLU A 78 -16.68 37.16 -0.15
C GLU A 78 -15.42 37.64 -0.86
N ILE A 79 -15.48 37.85 -2.17
CA ILE A 79 -14.33 38.28 -2.96
C ILE A 79 -13.82 39.65 -2.52
N GLU A 80 -14.70 40.49 -1.97
CA GLU A 80 -14.37 41.78 -1.37
C GLU A 80 -13.56 41.66 -0.08
N ASP A 81 -13.60 40.50 0.61
CA ASP A 81 -12.76 40.25 1.78
C ASP A 81 -11.30 39.97 1.39
N LEU A 82 -11.01 39.70 0.10
CA LEU A 82 -9.67 39.35 -0.38
C LEU A 82 -8.80 40.60 -0.51
N VAL A 83 -7.67 40.60 0.20
CA VAL A 83 -6.69 41.70 0.20
C VAL A 83 -5.58 41.46 -0.81
N ALA A 84 -5.00 40.26 -0.79
CA ALA A 84 -3.82 39.94 -1.60
C ALA A 84 -3.73 38.45 -1.92
N ILE A 85 -3.03 38.16 -3.02
CA ILE A 85 -2.75 36.80 -3.50
C ILE A 85 -1.24 36.66 -3.65
N TYR A 86 -0.66 35.71 -2.93
CA TYR A 86 0.77 35.42 -2.98
C TYR A 86 0.99 34.07 -3.67
N PRO A 87 1.77 34.05 -4.77
CA PRO A 87 2.26 32.81 -5.35
C PRO A 87 3.33 32.19 -4.44
N LEU A 88 3.55 30.87 -4.56
CA LEU A 88 4.58 30.19 -3.76
C LEU A 88 6.00 30.57 -4.16
N SER A 89 6.26 30.70 -5.45
CA SER A 89 7.58 30.95 -6.03
C SER A 89 7.51 32.01 -7.14
N GLN A 90 8.69 32.49 -7.56
CA GLN A 90 8.75 33.42 -8.69
C GLN A 90 8.35 32.76 -10.00
N GLN A 91 8.63 31.44 -10.12
CA GLN A 91 8.24 30.65 -11.28
C GLN A 91 6.71 30.48 -11.34
N ALA A 92 6.09 30.14 -10.20
CA ALA A 92 4.64 30.04 -10.07
C ALA A 92 3.98 31.37 -10.44
N LYS A 93 4.50 32.50 -9.94
CA LYS A 93 3.99 33.84 -10.30
C LYS A 93 3.90 34.03 -11.81
N ARG A 94 5.03 33.87 -12.50
CA ARG A 94 5.12 34.05 -13.97
C ARG A 94 4.20 33.10 -14.72
N SER A 95 4.08 31.85 -14.26
CA SER A 95 3.22 30.86 -14.91
C SER A 95 1.73 31.21 -14.74
N ILE A 96 1.33 31.63 -13.53
CA ILE A 96 -0.06 31.95 -13.22
C ILE A 96 -0.50 33.26 -13.90
N GLU A 97 0.36 34.29 -13.94
CA GLU A 97 0.06 35.57 -14.61
C GLU A 97 -0.36 35.40 -16.08
N ASN A 98 0.15 34.39 -16.77
CA ASN A 98 -0.21 34.09 -18.16
C ASN A 98 -1.53 33.31 -18.31
N LYS A 99 -2.08 32.78 -17.22
CA LYS A 99 -3.24 31.86 -17.20
C LYS A 99 -4.45 32.42 -16.43
N ILE A 100 -4.33 33.61 -15.84
CA ILE A 100 -5.33 34.23 -14.97
C ILE A 100 -5.91 35.51 -15.61
N ASP A 101 -7.03 36.02 -15.10
CA ASP A 101 -7.59 37.30 -15.53
C ASP A 101 -6.56 38.43 -15.32
N THR A 102 -6.32 39.24 -16.35
CA THR A 102 -5.26 40.26 -16.36
C THR A 102 -5.49 41.39 -15.35
N ARG A 103 -6.69 41.51 -14.77
CA ARG A 103 -7.01 42.45 -13.69
C ARG A 103 -6.54 41.94 -12.33
N ILE A 104 -6.26 40.65 -12.20
CA ILE A 104 -5.82 40.04 -10.95
C ILE A 104 -4.33 40.30 -10.80
N LYS A 105 -3.97 40.97 -9.71
CA LYS A 105 -2.58 41.24 -9.33
C LYS A 105 -2.08 40.13 -8.42
N LEU A 106 -0.95 39.51 -8.76
CA LEU A 106 -0.20 38.63 -7.87
C LEU A 106 0.91 39.43 -7.18
N GLU A 107 1.03 39.27 -5.87
CA GLU A 107 2.11 39.86 -5.08
C GLU A 107 3.44 39.10 -5.30
N GLU A 108 4.52 39.57 -4.67
CA GLU A 108 5.80 38.86 -4.67
C GLU A 108 5.75 37.60 -3.78
N PRO A 109 6.43 36.51 -4.14
CA PRO A 109 6.45 35.26 -3.37
C PRO A 109 7.32 35.41 -2.11
N ILE A 110 6.71 35.78 -0.99
CA ILE A 110 7.44 36.00 0.28
C ILE A 110 7.71 34.73 1.09
N PHE A 111 7.15 33.59 0.67
CA PHE A 111 7.26 32.30 1.37
C PHE A 111 8.02 31.22 0.57
N GLU A 112 8.78 31.60 -0.45
CA GLU A 112 9.49 30.65 -1.33
C GLU A 112 10.44 29.71 -0.55
N SER A 113 10.99 30.18 0.57
CA SER A 113 11.85 29.39 1.46
C SER A 113 11.18 28.18 2.12
N VAL A 114 9.84 28.06 2.12
CA VAL A 114 9.15 26.87 2.67
C VAL A 114 9.02 25.72 1.68
N ILE A 115 9.25 25.96 0.39
CA ILE A 115 8.99 24.98 -0.68
C ILE A 115 9.77 23.70 -0.47
N GLU A 116 11.07 23.78 -0.21
CA GLU A 116 11.93 22.59 -0.02
C GLU A 116 11.39 21.68 1.09
N LYS A 117 10.89 22.26 2.19
CA LYS A 117 10.32 21.49 3.30
C LYS A 117 8.96 20.90 2.97
N ILE A 118 8.13 21.60 2.20
CA ILE A 118 6.83 21.10 1.73
C ILE A 118 7.05 19.91 0.78
N GLU A 119 7.93 20.07 -0.22
CA GLU A 119 8.27 19.02 -1.18
C GLU A 119 8.83 17.79 -0.47
N LYS A 120 9.71 18.00 0.51
CA LYS A 120 10.23 16.91 1.35
C LYS A 120 9.12 16.16 2.08
N ASN A 121 8.20 16.87 2.74
CA ASN A 121 7.09 16.22 3.45
C ASN A 121 6.17 15.43 2.51
N ILE A 122 5.91 15.96 1.30
CA ILE A 122 5.13 15.26 0.28
C ILE A 122 5.88 13.99 -0.17
N GLN A 123 7.18 14.10 -0.45
CA GLN A 123 8.01 12.96 -0.84
C GLN A 123 8.05 11.88 0.25
N GLU A 124 8.19 12.26 1.52
CA GLU A 124 8.15 11.31 2.65
C GLU A 124 6.81 10.56 2.70
N SER A 125 5.70 11.26 2.52
CA SER A 125 4.38 10.62 2.43
C SER A 125 4.26 9.70 1.20
N GLU A 126 4.78 10.11 0.04
CA GLU A 126 4.75 9.32 -1.18
C GLU A 126 5.57 8.03 -1.05
N VAL A 127 6.70 8.08 -0.36
CA VAL A 127 7.54 6.91 -0.05
C VAL A 127 6.78 5.91 0.81
N ILE A 128 6.19 6.37 1.93
CA ILE A 128 5.46 5.48 2.84
C ILE A 128 4.22 4.88 2.15
N LYS A 129 3.45 5.69 1.43
CA LYS A 129 2.30 5.20 0.66
C LYS A 129 2.72 4.25 -0.46
N GLY A 130 3.84 4.49 -1.11
CA GLY A 130 4.40 3.60 -2.12
C GLY A 130 4.74 2.22 -1.56
N ILE A 131 5.36 2.19 -0.37
CA ILE A 131 5.61 0.94 0.37
C ILE A 131 4.29 0.23 0.70
N GLN A 132 3.29 0.95 1.25
CA GLN A 132 2.00 0.36 1.59
C GLN A 132 1.25 -0.21 0.36
N ALA A 133 1.30 0.52 -0.75
CA ALA A 133 0.65 0.14 -2.00
C ALA A 133 1.24 -1.16 -2.55
N ILE A 134 2.57 -1.22 -2.75
CA ILE A 134 3.22 -2.43 -3.26
C ILE A 134 3.06 -3.61 -2.29
N TRP A 135 3.06 -3.34 -0.98
CA TRP A 135 2.86 -4.37 0.05
C TRP A 135 1.49 -5.03 -0.05
N SER A 136 0.45 -4.21 -0.26
CA SER A 136 -0.93 -4.68 -0.41
C SER A 136 -1.10 -5.42 -1.73
N VAL A 137 -0.53 -4.88 -2.81
CA VAL A 137 -0.56 -5.49 -4.14
C VAL A 137 0.12 -6.87 -4.17
N CYS A 138 1.22 -7.03 -3.42
CA CYS A 138 1.91 -8.31 -3.30
C CYS A 138 1.20 -9.30 -2.36
N ASP A 139 0.14 -8.86 -1.68
CA ASP A 139 -0.64 -9.67 -0.75
C ASP A 139 0.24 -10.33 0.32
N PHE A 140 0.88 -9.49 1.13
CA PHE A 140 1.72 -9.92 2.25
C PHE A 140 1.00 -9.76 3.59
N ASP A 141 0.88 -10.85 4.35
CA ASP A 141 0.25 -10.84 5.69
C ASP A 141 1.08 -10.15 6.78
N SER A 142 2.40 -10.09 6.59
CA SER A 142 3.33 -9.47 7.54
C SER A 142 3.24 -7.95 7.53
N LYS A 143 3.68 -7.30 8.60
CA LYS A 143 3.73 -5.83 8.70
C LYS A 143 4.97 -5.27 7.99
N TRP A 144 4.78 -4.32 7.07
CA TRP A 144 5.87 -3.69 6.30
C TRP A 144 6.81 -2.86 7.19
N GLU A 145 6.32 -2.35 8.32
CA GLU A 145 7.07 -1.50 9.26
C GLU A 145 8.31 -2.21 9.80
N TYR A 146 8.24 -3.53 10.05
CA TYR A 146 9.37 -4.33 10.48
C TYR A 146 10.55 -4.25 9.48
N TYR A 147 10.24 -4.36 8.19
CA TYR A 147 11.24 -4.34 7.12
C TYR A 147 11.82 -2.94 6.91
N VAL A 148 10.99 -1.91 7.07
CA VAL A 148 11.44 -0.50 7.03
C VAL A 148 12.37 -0.18 8.19
N GLU A 149 12.07 -0.66 9.41
CA GLU A 149 12.94 -0.46 10.58
C GLU A 149 14.32 -1.08 10.37
N LYS A 150 14.37 -2.28 9.78
CA LYS A 150 15.61 -3.01 9.47
C LYS A 150 16.46 -2.34 8.39
N ILE A 151 15.84 -1.72 7.38
CA ILE A 151 16.56 -0.90 6.38
C ILE A 151 16.97 0.45 6.98
N GLY A 152 16.12 1.02 7.82
CA GLY A 152 16.24 2.37 8.37
C GLY A 152 15.65 3.42 7.42
N LEU A 153 14.56 4.06 7.84
CA LEU A 153 13.86 5.06 7.03
C LEU A 153 14.76 6.25 6.63
N ASP A 154 15.65 6.67 7.52
CA ASP A 154 16.66 7.69 7.21
C ASP A 154 17.62 7.28 6.06
N ASN A 155 17.94 5.99 5.96
CA ASN A 155 18.76 5.49 4.85
C ASN A 155 17.99 5.53 3.53
N ILE A 156 16.69 5.24 3.57
CA ILE A 156 15.81 5.35 2.40
C ILE A 156 15.78 6.79 1.90
N TYR A 157 15.45 7.74 2.78
CA TYR A 157 15.35 9.15 2.40
C TYR A 157 16.68 9.71 1.89
N LYS A 158 17.81 9.43 2.58
CA LYS A 158 19.13 9.88 2.11
C LYS A 158 19.54 9.24 0.79
N GLY A 159 19.22 7.96 0.56
CA GLY A 159 19.46 7.30 -0.71
C GLY A 159 18.70 7.95 -1.88
N LEU A 160 17.44 8.32 -1.65
CA LEU A 160 16.63 9.05 -2.64
C LEU A 160 17.16 10.47 -2.87
N GLU A 161 17.59 11.17 -1.82
CA GLU A 161 18.20 12.50 -1.91
C GLU A 161 19.49 12.46 -2.75
N PHE A 162 20.38 11.50 -2.49
CA PHE A 162 21.60 11.32 -3.28
C PHE A 162 21.29 11.11 -4.76
N ARG A 163 20.26 10.31 -5.05
CA ARG A 163 19.80 10.09 -6.42
C ARG A 163 19.27 11.37 -7.07
N GLN A 164 18.40 12.12 -6.39
CA GLN A 164 17.85 13.37 -6.90
C GLN A 164 18.95 14.40 -7.21
N LYS A 165 19.99 14.44 -6.37
CA LYS A 165 21.18 15.27 -6.57
C LYS A 165 22.15 14.72 -7.63
N GLY A 166 21.85 13.57 -8.24
CA GLY A 166 22.69 12.94 -9.26
C GLY A 166 24.07 12.49 -8.75
N ILE A 167 24.19 12.18 -7.45
CA ILE A 167 25.46 11.74 -6.86
C ILE A 167 25.80 10.35 -7.38
N LYS A 168 26.96 10.23 -8.03
CA LYS A 168 27.41 8.98 -8.63
C LYS A 168 27.83 7.96 -7.56
N PRO A 169 27.63 6.65 -7.79
CA PRO A 169 27.93 5.60 -6.80
C PRO A 169 29.36 5.61 -6.25
N PHE A 170 30.36 5.88 -7.10
CA PHE A 170 31.76 5.96 -6.67
C PHE A 170 32.09 7.15 -5.75
N ASN A 171 31.17 8.12 -5.61
CA ASN A 171 31.29 9.20 -4.63
C ASN A 171 30.62 8.84 -3.28
N LEU A 172 29.99 7.67 -3.18
CA LEU A 172 29.30 7.16 -1.99
C LEU A 172 30.13 6.05 -1.30
N ILE A 173 31.45 6.07 -1.46
CA ILE A 173 32.34 5.09 -0.83
C ILE A 173 32.28 5.23 0.70
N ASN A 174 32.20 4.11 1.42
CA ASN A 174 31.99 4.04 2.88
C ASN A 174 30.64 4.57 3.39
N GLU A 175 29.68 4.90 2.52
CA GLU A 175 28.32 5.19 2.95
C GLU A 175 27.57 3.93 3.41
N ASN A 176 26.42 4.13 4.03
CA ASN A 176 25.53 3.02 4.38
C ASN A 176 25.07 2.26 3.12
N TYR A 177 25.10 0.92 3.19
CA TYR A 177 24.76 0.02 2.08
C TYR A 177 23.44 0.36 1.39
N TRP A 178 22.37 0.65 2.15
CA TRP A 178 21.05 0.92 1.60
C TRP A 178 20.99 2.25 0.85
N LYS A 179 21.70 3.28 1.35
CA LYS A 179 21.80 4.57 0.65
C LYS A 179 22.48 4.40 -0.71
N ILE A 180 23.58 3.64 -0.74
CA ILE A 180 24.31 3.33 -1.98
C ILE A 180 23.40 2.57 -2.94
N LEU A 181 22.73 1.50 -2.47
CA LEU A 181 21.84 0.68 -3.29
C LEU A 181 20.71 1.48 -3.95
N ILE A 182 20.05 2.37 -3.19
CA ILE A 182 18.94 3.19 -3.69
C ILE A 182 19.43 4.23 -4.70
N ALA A 183 20.59 4.84 -4.46
CA ALA A 183 21.21 5.80 -5.36
C ALA A 183 21.91 5.16 -6.57
N TYR A 184 22.08 3.85 -6.58
CA TYR A 184 22.84 3.15 -7.62
C TYR A 184 22.11 3.14 -8.95
N ASP A 185 22.74 3.68 -9.98
CA ASP A 185 22.46 3.38 -11.39
C ASP A 185 23.73 2.74 -11.99
N ARG A 186 23.54 1.79 -12.92
CA ARG A 186 24.65 1.04 -13.52
C ARG A 186 25.44 1.95 -14.48
N TYR A 187 26.75 2.01 -14.29
CA TYR A 187 27.68 2.69 -15.19
C TYR A 187 28.71 1.75 -15.82
N ASP A 188 28.89 0.57 -15.21
CA ASP A 188 29.86 -0.43 -15.65
C ASP A 188 29.26 -1.35 -16.73
N TYR A 189 30.13 -1.90 -17.57
CA TYR A 189 29.77 -2.78 -18.68
C TYR A 189 29.53 -4.22 -18.20
N TYR A 190 28.50 -4.42 -17.37
CA TYR A 190 28.08 -5.75 -16.93
C TYR A 190 27.04 -6.37 -17.88
N PRO A 191 26.91 -7.71 -17.89
CA PRO A 191 25.94 -8.39 -18.76
C PRO A 191 24.52 -7.84 -18.60
N ASN A 192 23.80 -7.70 -19.71
CA ASN A 192 22.38 -7.34 -19.69
C ASN A 192 21.50 -8.58 -19.43
N SER A 193 21.70 -9.23 -18.29
CA SER A 193 21.02 -10.45 -17.86
C SER A 193 20.84 -10.47 -16.35
N SER A 194 20.17 -11.49 -15.81
CA SER A 194 20.07 -11.69 -14.35
C SER A 194 21.43 -11.66 -13.66
N LEU A 195 22.48 -12.16 -14.31
CA LEU A 195 23.84 -12.17 -13.78
C LEU A 195 24.39 -10.74 -13.59
N GLY A 196 24.08 -9.82 -14.49
CA GLY A 196 24.52 -8.43 -14.39
C GLY A 196 24.11 -7.75 -13.10
N TYR A 197 22.91 -8.03 -12.58
CA TYR A 197 22.46 -7.45 -11.31
C TYR A 197 23.25 -7.98 -10.10
N PHE A 198 23.85 -9.17 -10.19
CA PHE A 198 24.79 -9.66 -9.17
C PHE A 198 26.16 -8.96 -9.25
N TYR A 199 26.61 -8.58 -10.45
CA TYR A 199 27.78 -7.71 -10.59
C TYR A 199 27.52 -6.34 -9.97
N ASP A 200 26.35 -5.73 -10.24
CA ASP A 200 25.97 -4.48 -9.60
C ASP A 200 25.96 -4.61 -8.07
N ALA A 201 25.40 -5.69 -7.53
CA ALA A 201 25.38 -5.94 -6.09
C ALA A 201 26.78 -6.12 -5.49
N ALA A 202 27.70 -6.77 -6.22
CA ALA A 202 29.11 -6.85 -5.85
C ALA A 202 29.77 -5.46 -5.85
N GLN A 203 29.47 -4.63 -6.85
CA GLN A 203 29.98 -3.25 -6.95
C GLN A 203 29.48 -2.36 -5.81
N ILE A 204 28.20 -2.45 -5.45
CA ILE A 204 27.61 -1.76 -4.30
C ILE A 204 28.28 -2.22 -3.00
N PHE A 205 28.50 -3.53 -2.84
CA PHE A 205 29.21 -4.06 -1.68
C PHE A 205 30.66 -3.58 -1.62
N ALA A 206 31.35 -3.47 -2.75
CA ALA A 206 32.70 -2.90 -2.81
C ALA A 206 32.70 -1.44 -2.34
N HIS A 207 31.78 -0.60 -2.82
CA HIS A 207 31.65 0.80 -2.36
C HIS A 207 31.37 0.89 -0.86
N PHE A 208 30.46 0.05 -0.35
CA PHE A 208 30.18 -0.06 1.09
C PHE A 208 31.42 -0.43 1.91
N LYS A 209 32.31 -1.26 1.36
CA LYS A 209 33.57 -1.67 2.00
C LYS A 209 34.74 -0.71 1.80
N GLY A 210 34.53 0.42 1.15
CA GLY A 210 35.58 1.41 0.94
C GLY A 210 36.38 1.22 -0.34
N HIS A 211 35.95 0.33 -1.23
CA HIS A 211 36.62 0.05 -2.49
C HIS A 211 35.93 0.76 -3.66
N VAL A 212 36.72 1.21 -4.63
CA VAL A 212 36.19 1.91 -5.83
C VAL A 212 35.52 0.94 -6.81
N THR A 213 36.01 -0.29 -6.90
CA THR A 213 35.55 -1.33 -7.83
C THR A 213 35.45 -2.69 -7.15
N ALA A 214 34.52 -3.53 -7.60
CA ALA A 214 34.46 -4.95 -7.26
C ALA A 214 35.40 -5.80 -8.12
N GLU A 215 35.93 -5.27 -9.23
CA GLU A 215 36.83 -6.00 -10.13
C GLU A 215 38.05 -6.56 -9.38
N GLY A 216 38.39 -7.81 -9.67
CA GLY A 216 39.45 -8.55 -8.99
C GLY A 216 39.07 -9.15 -7.64
N SER A 217 37.89 -8.82 -7.08
CA SER A 217 37.37 -9.48 -5.88
C SER A 217 37.00 -10.94 -6.13
N GLY A 218 36.93 -11.74 -5.04
CA GLY A 218 36.52 -13.15 -5.13
C GLY A 218 35.13 -13.34 -5.75
N VAL A 219 34.16 -12.49 -5.39
CA VAL A 219 32.80 -12.54 -5.95
C VAL A 219 32.79 -12.16 -7.43
N TYR A 220 33.53 -11.12 -7.83
CA TYR A 220 33.62 -10.72 -9.23
C TYR A 220 34.23 -11.83 -10.11
N ASN A 221 35.36 -12.40 -9.68
CA ASN A 221 36.03 -13.48 -10.41
C ASN A 221 35.14 -14.74 -10.51
N PHE A 222 34.32 -15.01 -9.50
CA PHE A 222 33.35 -16.09 -9.54
C PHE A 222 32.20 -15.82 -10.52
N LEU A 223 31.66 -14.60 -10.55
CA LEU A 223 30.63 -14.21 -11.51
C LEU A 223 31.17 -14.27 -12.95
N GLU A 224 32.43 -13.86 -13.18
CA GLU A 224 33.11 -14.00 -14.48
C GLU A 224 33.20 -15.46 -14.92
N LYS A 225 33.51 -16.37 -14.00
CA LYS A 225 33.51 -17.80 -14.29
C LYS A 225 32.12 -18.29 -14.71
N ILE A 226 31.07 -17.91 -13.97
CA ILE A 226 29.68 -18.25 -14.33
C ILE A 226 29.32 -17.70 -15.71
N ASN A 227 29.67 -16.44 -15.99
CA ASN A 227 29.36 -15.76 -17.25
C ASN A 227 29.97 -16.50 -18.47
N ASN A 228 31.18 -17.06 -18.29
CA ASN A 228 31.89 -17.81 -19.33
C ASN A 228 31.37 -19.25 -19.50
N GLU A 229 30.92 -19.90 -18.42
CA GLU A 229 30.56 -21.33 -18.42
C GLU A 229 29.06 -21.57 -18.66
N ILE A 230 28.20 -20.67 -18.21
CA ILE A 230 26.74 -20.86 -18.18
C ILE A 230 26.07 -19.71 -18.92
N PRO A 231 25.49 -19.95 -20.12
CA PRO A 231 24.76 -18.91 -20.82
C PRO A 231 23.44 -18.58 -20.09
N ASN A 232 23.24 -17.31 -19.75
CA ASN A 232 22.00 -16.78 -19.15
C ASN A 232 21.48 -17.59 -17.94
N PRO A 233 22.27 -17.72 -16.86
CA PRO A 233 21.85 -18.46 -15.67
C PRO A 233 20.61 -17.81 -15.05
N LYS A 234 19.65 -18.64 -14.59
CA LYS A 234 18.47 -18.17 -13.87
C LYS A 234 18.87 -17.53 -12.55
N PHE A 235 18.11 -16.52 -12.12
CA PHE A 235 18.36 -15.77 -10.88
C PHE A 235 18.52 -16.68 -9.64
N SER A 236 17.62 -17.65 -9.46
CA SER A 236 17.69 -18.64 -8.36
C SER A 236 18.97 -19.48 -8.40
N ASN A 237 19.42 -19.89 -9.59
CA ASN A 237 20.60 -20.72 -9.74
C ASN A 237 21.87 -19.94 -9.35
N ILE A 238 21.94 -18.65 -9.67
CA ILE A 238 23.09 -17.80 -9.29
C ILE A 238 23.20 -17.73 -7.76
N ILE A 239 22.07 -17.56 -7.06
CA ILE A 239 22.04 -17.57 -5.59
C ILE A 239 22.57 -18.89 -5.05
N GLU A 240 22.08 -20.02 -5.57
CA GLU A 240 22.56 -21.34 -5.15
C GLU A 240 24.05 -21.52 -5.41
N PHE A 241 24.56 -21.07 -6.54
CA PHE A 241 25.99 -21.15 -6.87
C PHE A 241 26.83 -20.32 -5.89
N ILE A 242 26.40 -19.10 -5.57
CA ILE A 242 27.08 -18.25 -4.57
C ILE A 242 27.08 -18.91 -3.19
N GLN A 243 25.96 -19.50 -2.78
CA GLN A 243 25.83 -20.14 -1.46
C GLN A 243 26.65 -21.44 -1.33
N LYS A 244 26.88 -22.15 -2.43
CA LYS A 244 27.66 -23.41 -2.47
C LYS A 244 29.16 -23.18 -2.64
N GLU A 245 29.58 -22.01 -3.13
CA GLU A 245 30.99 -21.71 -3.37
C GLU A 245 31.71 -21.36 -2.05
N VAL A 246 32.58 -22.28 -1.62
CA VAL A 246 33.37 -22.15 -0.38
C VAL A 246 34.19 -20.86 -0.36
N LYS A 247 34.73 -20.43 -1.52
CA LYS A 247 35.51 -19.19 -1.61
C LYS A 247 34.69 -17.92 -1.34
N LEU A 248 33.36 -17.99 -1.40
CA LEU A 248 32.45 -16.86 -1.18
C LEU A 248 31.80 -16.86 0.21
N GLU A 249 32.13 -17.79 1.10
CA GLU A 249 31.56 -17.85 2.45
C GLU A 249 31.72 -16.52 3.22
N SER A 250 32.87 -15.86 3.09
CA SER A 250 33.12 -14.54 3.69
C SER A 250 32.24 -13.44 3.08
N TYR A 251 31.98 -13.48 1.77
CA TYR A 251 31.08 -12.53 1.10
C TYR A 251 29.64 -12.73 1.56
N VAL A 252 29.18 -13.98 1.60
CA VAL A 252 27.81 -14.35 2.02
C VAL A 252 27.57 -13.95 3.47
N SER A 253 28.47 -14.32 4.39
CA SER A 253 28.35 -13.99 5.82
C SER A 253 28.33 -12.49 6.07
N GLN A 254 29.19 -11.71 5.41
CA GLN A 254 29.20 -10.24 5.56
C GLN A 254 27.99 -9.54 4.95
N ASN A 255 27.29 -10.19 4.02
CA ASN A 255 26.05 -9.71 3.42
C ASN A 255 24.81 -10.32 4.09
N THR A 256 24.96 -11.08 5.18
CA THR A 256 23.86 -11.71 5.90
C THR A 256 23.77 -11.18 7.32
N GLU A 257 22.60 -10.66 7.71
CA GLU A 257 22.34 -10.17 9.06
C GLU A 257 20.94 -10.62 9.50
N GLY A 258 20.86 -11.76 10.18
CA GLY A 258 19.58 -12.40 10.49
C GLY A 258 18.85 -12.83 9.21
N ASP A 259 17.68 -12.27 8.98
CA ASP A 259 16.83 -12.46 7.79
C ASP A 259 17.24 -11.58 6.60
N LEU A 260 18.11 -10.58 6.79
CA LEU A 260 18.60 -9.72 5.71
C LEU A 260 19.75 -10.38 4.94
N LYS A 261 19.49 -10.86 3.71
CA LYS A 261 20.55 -11.32 2.79
C LYS A 261 20.74 -10.30 1.67
N LYS A 262 21.59 -9.30 1.92
CA LYS A 262 21.89 -8.18 1.00
C LYS A 262 22.33 -8.67 -0.39
N TYR A 263 23.04 -9.80 -0.47
CA TYR A 263 23.48 -10.43 -1.71
C TYR A 263 22.34 -11.04 -2.55
N ILE A 264 21.13 -11.15 -2.01
CA ILE A 264 19.89 -11.55 -2.70
C ILE A 264 18.99 -10.32 -2.91
N ILE A 265 18.79 -9.53 -1.85
CA ILE A 265 17.90 -8.35 -1.86
C ILE A 265 18.35 -7.32 -2.91
N ALA A 266 19.63 -6.98 -2.96
CA ALA A 266 20.15 -5.98 -3.89
C ALA A 266 19.97 -6.36 -5.37
N PRO A 267 20.43 -7.53 -5.85
CA PRO A 267 20.22 -7.90 -7.24
C PRO A 267 18.73 -8.07 -7.58
N LEU A 268 17.90 -8.52 -6.64
CA LEU A 268 16.47 -8.68 -6.85
C LEU A 268 15.78 -7.32 -7.00
N PHE A 269 16.08 -6.38 -6.11
CA PHE A 269 15.63 -4.99 -6.20
C PHE A 269 16.07 -4.35 -7.52
N LEU A 270 17.34 -4.45 -7.90
CA LEU A 270 17.86 -3.83 -9.12
C LEU A 270 17.21 -4.41 -10.38
N MET A 271 17.01 -5.73 -10.43
CA MET A 271 16.30 -6.39 -11.53
C MET A 271 14.87 -5.89 -11.68
N LEU A 272 14.10 -5.89 -10.58
CA LEU A 272 12.71 -5.44 -10.61
C LEU A 272 12.59 -3.93 -10.84
N LYS A 273 13.54 -3.15 -10.31
CA LYS A 273 13.62 -1.69 -10.52
C LYS A 273 13.80 -1.37 -12.00
N ASP A 274 14.74 -2.02 -12.67
CA ASP A 274 14.99 -1.77 -14.09
C ASP A 274 13.77 -2.14 -14.95
N GLU A 275 13.14 -3.26 -14.64
CA GLU A 275 11.94 -3.71 -15.34
C GLU A 275 10.74 -2.76 -15.16
N ILE A 276 10.44 -2.35 -13.92
CA ILE A 276 9.33 -1.43 -13.63
C ILE A 276 9.57 -0.03 -14.19
N ARG A 277 10.83 0.41 -14.23
CA ARG A 277 11.22 1.71 -14.81
C ARG A 277 10.90 1.76 -16.31
N ASN A 278 11.11 0.66 -17.02
CA ASN A 278 10.92 0.57 -18.46
C ASN A 278 9.49 0.15 -18.88
N ALA A 279 8.64 -0.22 -17.91
CA ALA A 279 7.28 -0.65 -18.17
C ALA A 279 6.29 0.53 -18.21
N GLU A 280 5.49 0.58 -19.27
CA GLU A 280 4.31 1.46 -19.37
C GLU A 280 3.23 1.03 -18.38
N ASN A 281 2.95 -0.29 -18.32
CA ASN A 281 2.01 -0.89 -17.40
C ASN A 281 2.75 -1.82 -16.42
N ILE A 282 2.64 -1.51 -15.13
CA ILE A 282 3.32 -2.29 -14.07
C ILE A 282 2.76 -3.71 -13.97
N ASN A 283 1.47 -3.92 -14.28
CA ASN A 283 0.82 -5.23 -14.25
C ASN A 283 1.45 -6.21 -15.25
N GLU A 284 2.19 -5.70 -16.24
CA GLU A 284 2.88 -6.53 -17.22
C GLU A 284 4.29 -6.96 -16.81
N THR A 285 4.79 -6.44 -15.69
CA THR A 285 6.12 -6.78 -15.18
C THR A 285 6.13 -8.10 -14.43
N LYS A 286 7.31 -8.70 -14.26
CA LYS A 286 7.54 -9.91 -13.46
C LYS A 286 7.06 -9.78 -12.03
N LEU A 287 7.06 -8.57 -11.46
CA LEU A 287 6.53 -8.32 -10.12
C LEU A 287 5.10 -8.86 -10.00
N PHE A 288 4.29 -8.68 -11.06
CA PHE A 288 2.89 -9.09 -11.10
C PHE A 288 2.71 -10.44 -11.80
N LYS A 289 3.32 -10.65 -12.97
CA LYS A 289 3.15 -11.88 -13.74
C LYS A 289 3.73 -13.12 -13.06
N ASN A 290 4.78 -12.96 -12.28
CA ASN A 290 5.52 -14.05 -11.65
C ASN A 290 5.56 -13.91 -10.12
N LEU A 291 4.51 -13.36 -9.52
CA LEU A 291 4.46 -13.08 -8.08
C LEU A 291 4.73 -14.33 -7.24
N ASP A 292 4.14 -15.48 -7.59
CA ASP A 292 4.36 -16.75 -6.87
C ASP A 292 5.82 -17.20 -6.89
N TYR A 293 6.50 -17.04 -8.04
CA TYR A 293 7.93 -17.31 -8.15
C TYR A 293 8.74 -16.36 -7.26
N LEU A 294 8.37 -15.08 -7.20
CA LEU A 294 9.06 -14.09 -6.38
C LEU A 294 8.83 -14.32 -4.88
N LYS A 295 7.62 -14.75 -4.49
CA LYS A 295 7.28 -15.13 -3.11
C LYS A 295 8.16 -16.26 -2.59
N ASN A 296 8.72 -17.12 -3.45
CA ASN A 296 9.67 -18.17 -3.05
C ASN A 296 11.01 -17.63 -2.51
N PHE A 297 11.36 -16.37 -2.77
CA PHE A 297 12.52 -15.74 -2.12
C PHE A 297 12.23 -15.28 -0.68
N GLY A 298 10.99 -15.40 -0.21
CA GLY A 298 10.59 -15.15 1.18
C GLY A 298 10.89 -13.72 1.62
N GLU A 299 11.60 -13.60 2.75
CA GLU A 299 11.94 -12.32 3.38
C GLU A 299 12.75 -11.41 2.46
N ASP A 300 13.63 -11.96 1.63
CA ASP A 300 14.46 -11.18 0.71
C ASP A 300 13.62 -10.42 -0.32
N PHE A 301 12.53 -11.04 -0.81
CA PHE A 301 11.60 -10.37 -1.73
C PHE A 301 10.80 -9.26 -1.05
N LYS A 302 10.39 -9.46 0.20
CA LYS A 302 9.70 -8.43 0.97
C LYS A 302 10.57 -7.19 1.19
N TYR A 303 11.85 -7.37 1.52
CA TYR A 303 12.81 -6.25 1.58
C TYR A 303 12.95 -5.56 0.23
N SER A 304 13.05 -6.31 -0.87
CA SER A 304 13.06 -5.72 -2.21
C SER A 304 11.78 -4.93 -2.50
N CYS A 305 10.59 -5.39 -2.09
CA CYS A 305 9.34 -4.65 -2.26
C CYS A 305 9.31 -3.34 -1.47
N VAL A 306 9.84 -3.30 -0.23
CA VAL A 306 10.00 -2.03 0.50
C VAL A 306 10.85 -1.05 -0.30
N LEU A 307 12.01 -1.51 -0.81
CA LEU A 307 12.90 -0.66 -1.60
C LEU A 307 12.23 -0.18 -2.90
N LEU A 308 11.46 -1.04 -3.59
CA LEU A 308 10.72 -0.68 -4.81
C LEU A 308 9.62 0.35 -4.53
N GLY A 309 8.81 0.12 -3.49
CA GLY A 309 7.75 1.04 -3.06
C GLY A 309 8.31 2.41 -2.71
N ALA A 310 9.43 2.43 -1.97
CA ALA A 310 10.13 3.66 -1.64
C ALA A 310 10.76 4.35 -2.87
N PHE A 311 11.34 3.58 -3.78
CA PHE A 311 12.06 4.11 -4.94
C PHE A 311 11.12 4.80 -5.95
N PHE A 312 9.98 4.17 -6.24
CA PHE A 312 9.05 4.69 -7.24
C PHE A 312 7.96 5.60 -6.64
N GLY A 313 7.71 5.50 -5.34
CA GLY A 313 6.63 6.23 -4.67
C GLY A 313 5.24 5.72 -5.04
N TYR A 314 4.23 6.30 -4.42
CA TYR A 314 2.84 5.89 -4.56
C TYR A 314 2.30 6.05 -5.98
N LYS A 315 2.70 7.12 -6.68
CA LYS A 315 2.30 7.39 -8.07
C LYS A 315 2.51 6.21 -9.04
N LYS A 316 3.49 5.34 -8.80
CA LYS A 316 3.74 4.19 -9.68
C LYS A 316 2.81 3.00 -9.43
N PHE A 317 2.17 2.92 -8.26
CA PHE A 317 1.43 1.73 -7.82
C PHE A 317 -0.05 1.97 -7.49
N TYR A 318 -0.53 3.22 -7.48
CA TYR A 318 -1.88 3.53 -6.98
C TYR A 318 -3.00 2.82 -7.75
N ASP A 319 -2.90 2.68 -9.07
CA ASP A 319 -3.93 1.99 -9.87
C ASP A 319 -4.07 0.53 -9.44
N SER A 320 -2.98 -0.25 -9.49
CA SER A 320 -2.97 -1.65 -9.07
C SER A 320 -3.34 -1.81 -7.59
N TYR A 321 -2.96 -0.85 -6.74
CA TYR A 321 -3.37 -0.83 -5.35
C TYR A 321 -4.88 -0.66 -5.19
N TYR A 322 -5.49 0.27 -5.92
CA TYR A 322 -6.95 0.47 -5.88
C TYR A 322 -7.72 -0.71 -6.48
N ASP A 323 -7.19 -1.35 -7.51
CA ASP A 323 -7.73 -2.59 -8.06
C ASP A 323 -7.73 -3.69 -6.99
N THR A 324 -6.65 -3.80 -6.23
CA THR A 324 -6.53 -4.74 -5.10
C THR A 324 -7.55 -4.43 -4.00
N LEU A 325 -7.76 -3.14 -3.69
CA LEU A 325 -8.75 -2.72 -2.69
C LEU A 325 -10.21 -2.93 -3.15
N LYS A 326 -10.46 -3.12 -4.45
CA LYS A 326 -11.80 -3.25 -5.04
C LYS A 326 -12.74 -2.13 -4.56
N LEU A 327 -12.30 -0.87 -4.74
CA LEU A 327 -12.98 0.31 -4.22
C LEU A 327 -14.47 0.35 -4.61
N ARG A 328 -15.35 0.67 -3.65
CA ARG A 328 -16.82 0.62 -3.79
C ARG A 328 -17.43 1.52 -4.88
N PHE A 329 -16.64 2.44 -5.42
CA PHE A 329 -17.08 3.35 -6.47
C PHE A 329 -16.57 2.93 -7.86
N TYR A 330 -15.87 1.80 -7.98
CA TYR A 330 -15.46 1.23 -9.25
C TYR A 330 -16.64 0.52 -9.91
N LYS A 331 -16.71 0.54 -11.24
CA LYS A 331 -17.83 -0.06 -11.99
C LYS A 331 -18.02 -1.54 -11.68
N ASP A 332 -16.91 -2.24 -11.45
CA ASP A 332 -16.87 -3.68 -11.19
C ASP A 332 -16.90 -4.01 -9.70
N SER A 333 -17.07 -3.02 -8.81
CA SER A 333 -17.29 -3.26 -7.38
C SER A 333 -18.73 -3.72 -7.15
N ASN A 334 -19.10 -4.87 -7.71
CA ASN A 334 -20.30 -5.57 -7.29
C ASN A 334 -19.97 -6.26 -5.95
N PRO A 335 -20.53 -5.79 -4.81
CA PRO A 335 -20.33 -6.50 -3.53
C PRO A 335 -20.83 -7.95 -3.57
N ILE A 336 -21.68 -8.28 -4.55
CA ILE A 336 -22.27 -9.60 -4.76
C ILE A 336 -21.32 -10.55 -5.51
N SER A 337 -20.48 -10.07 -6.44
CA SER A 337 -19.68 -10.95 -7.32
C SER A 337 -18.51 -11.59 -6.58
N ASN A 338 -17.81 -10.84 -5.72
CA ASN A 338 -16.71 -11.38 -4.91
C ASN A 338 -17.20 -12.47 -3.93
N PHE A 339 -18.40 -12.30 -3.37
CA PHE A 339 -19.00 -13.28 -2.48
C PHE A 339 -19.44 -14.54 -3.22
N THR A 340 -19.94 -14.41 -4.45
CA THR A 340 -20.25 -15.58 -5.28
C THR A 340 -19.00 -16.34 -5.69
N GLU A 341 -17.90 -15.68 -6.01
CA GLU A 341 -16.64 -16.35 -6.39
C GLU A 341 -16.04 -17.14 -5.23
N GLU A 342 -15.97 -16.57 -4.01
CA GLU A 342 -15.55 -17.30 -2.80
C GLU A 342 -16.49 -18.47 -2.48
N LEU A 343 -17.80 -18.26 -2.57
CA LEU A 343 -18.76 -19.35 -2.38
C LEU A 343 -18.60 -20.44 -3.44
N PHE A 344 -18.43 -20.09 -4.71
CA PHE A 344 -18.26 -21.06 -5.78
C PHE A 344 -16.96 -21.86 -5.61
N SER A 345 -15.85 -21.24 -5.18
CA SER A 345 -14.60 -21.96 -4.90
C SER A 345 -14.72 -22.89 -3.71
N ASP A 346 -15.41 -22.46 -2.65
CA ASP A 346 -15.66 -23.30 -1.47
C ASP A 346 -16.60 -24.47 -1.81
N PHE A 347 -17.61 -24.23 -2.66
CA PHE A 347 -18.51 -25.28 -3.18
C PHE A 347 -17.77 -26.28 -4.08
N GLU A 348 -16.89 -25.83 -4.97
CA GLU A 348 -16.08 -26.72 -5.81
C GLU A 348 -15.12 -27.57 -4.97
N THR A 349 -14.50 -26.98 -3.96
CA THR A 349 -13.59 -27.70 -3.05
C THR A 349 -14.33 -28.80 -2.27
N ILE A 350 -15.53 -28.50 -1.77
CA ILE A 350 -16.38 -29.48 -1.07
C ILE A 350 -16.88 -30.55 -2.06
N SER A 351 -17.26 -30.17 -3.28
CA SER A 351 -17.73 -31.11 -4.31
C SER A 351 -16.64 -32.09 -4.75
N ASN A 352 -15.41 -31.59 -4.96
CA ASN A 352 -14.26 -32.42 -5.35
C ASN A 352 -13.86 -33.39 -4.23
N ASN A 353 -13.89 -32.94 -2.96
CA ASN A 353 -13.68 -33.82 -1.81
C ASN A 353 -14.73 -34.93 -1.71
N ILE A 354 -15.99 -34.67 -2.10
CA ILE A 354 -17.05 -35.68 -2.16
C ILE A 354 -16.82 -36.70 -3.29
N GLU A 355 -16.32 -36.25 -4.45
CA GLU A 355 -15.99 -37.15 -5.56
C GLU A 355 -14.78 -38.05 -5.22
N ASP A 356 -13.75 -37.53 -4.57
CA ASP A 356 -12.60 -38.32 -4.11
C ASP A 356 -12.99 -39.39 -3.08
N ILE A 357 -13.93 -39.06 -2.18
CA ILE A 357 -14.50 -40.02 -1.21
C ILE A 357 -15.34 -41.10 -1.92
N LYS A 358 -16.05 -40.77 -3.01
CA LYS A 358 -16.79 -41.75 -3.82
C LYS A 358 -15.86 -42.68 -4.61
N VAL A 359 -14.75 -42.16 -5.13
CA VAL A 359 -13.75 -42.95 -5.87
C VAL A 359 -13.02 -43.95 -4.95
N GLN A 360 -12.77 -43.58 -3.69
CA GLN A 360 -12.19 -44.48 -2.68
C GLN A 360 -13.15 -45.60 -2.23
N LYS A 361 -14.47 -45.45 -2.46
CA LYS A 361 -15.52 -46.39 -2.03
C LYS A 361 -15.69 -47.62 -2.94
N ASN A 362 -15.05 -47.66 -4.11
CA ASN A 362 -15.13 -48.80 -5.03
C ASN A 362 -14.30 -50.04 -4.61
N ASN A 363 -13.61 -50.01 -3.46
CA ASN A 363 -12.71 -51.09 -3.01
C ASN A 363 -13.13 -51.82 -1.73
N ILE A 364 -14.37 -51.68 -1.24
CA ILE A 364 -14.79 -52.36 0.01
C ILE A 364 -16.07 -53.17 -0.22
N THR A 365 -16.01 -54.46 0.14
CA THR A 365 -17.08 -55.45 -0.04
C THR A 365 -18.12 -55.39 1.08
N PRO A 366 -19.38 -55.76 0.79
CA PRO A 366 -20.52 -55.39 1.62
C PRO A 366 -20.84 -56.45 2.68
N LYS A 367 -20.85 -56.05 3.95
CA LYS A 367 -21.77 -56.59 4.96
C LYS A 367 -21.89 -55.60 6.11
N ASP A 368 -23.14 -55.16 6.30
CA ASP A 368 -23.66 -54.33 7.39
C ASP A 368 -23.39 -52.81 7.36
N THR A 369 -23.36 -52.18 6.18
CA THR A 369 -23.07 -50.73 6.00
C THR A 369 -24.21 -49.86 5.48
N LYS A 370 -25.42 -50.36 5.19
CA LYS A 370 -26.48 -49.52 4.58
C LYS A 370 -27.15 -48.53 5.54
N GLU A 371 -27.23 -48.81 6.84
CA GLU A 371 -27.83 -47.89 7.83
C GLU A 371 -26.85 -46.85 8.37
N LEU A 372 -25.57 -47.21 8.52
CA LEU A 372 -24.53 -46.26 8.94
C LEU A 372 -24.19 -45.25 7.84
N GLU A 373 -24.23 -45.66 6.57
CA GLU A 373 -23.91 -44.79 5.44
C GLU A 373 -25.00 -43.77 5.12
N ILE A 374 -26.28 -44.07 5.40
CA ILE A 374 -27.39 -43.12 5.22
C ILE A 374 -27.34 -42.04 6.31
N ASN A 375 -27.11 -42.41 7.57
CA ASN A 375 -27.02 -41.45 8.66
C ASN A 375 -25.85 -40.48 8.52
N ILE A 376 -24.68 -40.94 8.03
CA ILE A 376 -23.53 -40.05 7.79
C ILE A 376 -23.82 -39.09 6.62
N ILE A 377 -24.54 -39.54 5.58
CA ILE A 377 -24.93 -38.67 4.46
C ILE A 377 -26.03 -37.69 4.87
N GLU A 378 -26.97 -38.09 5.72
CA GLU A 378 -28.00 -37.21 6.28
C GLU A 378 -27.39 -36.17 7.24
N ASP A 379 -26.48 -36.57 8.13
CA ASP A 379 -25.75 -35.65 9.02
C ASP A 379 -24.92 -34.63 8.22
N LEU A 380 -24.24 -35.07 7.15
CA LEU A 380 -23.47 -34.17 6.27
C LEU A 380 -24.37 -33.27 5.42
N LEU A 381 -25.55 -33.73 5.00
CA LEU A 381 -26.54 -32.91 4.29
C LEU A 381 -27.18 -31.88 5.22
N ASP A 382 -27.41 -32.23 6.49
CA ASP A 382 -27.91 -31.33 7.52
C ASP A 382 -26.87 -30.28 7.90
N GLU A 383 -25.57 -30.64 8.02
CA GLU A 383 -24.49 -29.66 8.17
C GLU A 383 -24.39 -28.71 6.98
N LEU A 384 -24.57 -29.22 5.75
CA LEU A 384 -24.53 -28.42 4.52
C LEU A 384 -25.77 -27.51 4.39
N TYR A 385 -26.91 -27.94 4.92
CA TYR A 385 -28.15 -27.16 4.98
C TYR A 385 -28.08 -26.08 6.07
N GLU A 386 -27.55 -26.41 7.26
CA GLU A 386 -27.29 -25.45 8.34
C GLU A 386 -26.22 -24.43 7.97
N PHE A 387 -25.17 -24.83 7.25
CA PHE A 387 -24.19 -23.90 6.68
C PHE A 387 -24.86 -22.93 5.70
N LYS A 388 -25.65 -23.44 4.74
CA LYS A 388 -26.43 -22.60 3.81
C LYS A 388 -27.38 -21.66 4.54
N LEU A 389 -28.08 -22.13 5.58
CA LEU A 389 -28.99 -21.31 6.38
C LEU A 389 -28.26 -20.26 7.20
N THR A 390 -27.10 -20.58 7.76
CA THR A 390 -26.28 -19.64 8.55
C THR A 390 -25.73 -18.52 7.67
N VAL A 391 -25.25 -18.88 6.47
CA VAL A 391 -24.80 -17.93 5.45
C VAL A 391 -25.95 -17.07 4.95
N LEU A 392 -27.13 -17.64 4.70
CA LEU A 392 -28.33 -16.89 4.29
C LEU A 392 -28.84 -15.97 5.40
N LYS A 393 -28.81 -16.40 6.66
CA LYS A 393 -29.14 -15.57 7.85
C LYS A 393 -28.16 -14.41 8.00
N LYS A 394 -26.87 -14.63 7.75
CA LYS A 394 -25.86 -13.56 7.74
C LYS A 394 -26.13 -12.55 6.63
N LYS A 395 -26.48 -13.03 5.42
CA LYS A 395 -26.88 -12.19 4.27
C LYS A 395 -28.09 -11.31 4.56
N ILE A 396 -29.14 -11.89 5.16
CA ILE A 396 -30.35 -11.15 5.58
C ILE A 396 -30.01 -10.12 6.67
N LYS A 397 -29.14 -10.48 7.63
CA LYS A 397 -28.73 -9.59 8.72
C LYS A 397 -27.86 -8.41 8.25
N ASP A 398 -27.01 -8.65 7.27
CA ASP A 398 -26.12 -7.62 6.72
C ASP A 398 -26.87 -6.71 5.72
N GLU A 399 -27.81 -7.24 4.92
CA GLU A 399 -28.70 -6.42 4.07
C GLU A 399 -29.68 -5.55 4.89
N LEU A 400 -30.24 -6.07 5.99
CA LEU A 400 -31.17 -5.31 6.84
C LEU A 400 -30.48 -4.20 7.66
N LYS A 401 -29.18 -4.35 7.98
CA LYS A 401 -28.39 -3.32 8.67
C LYS A 401 -28.04 -2.11 7.81
N ILE A 402 -28.08 -2.26 6.48
CA ILE A 402 -27.73 -1.20 5.53
C ILE A 402 -28.95 -0.30 5.24
N LEU A 403 -30.18 -0.74 5.56
CA LEU A 403 -31.42 -0.10 5.09
C LEU A 403 -32.37 0.43 6.18
N TYR A 404 -32.29 -0.02 7.44
CA TYR A 404 -33.26 0.37 8.49
C TYR A 404 -32.63 0.59 9.87
N THR A 405 -33.22 1.48 10.67
CA THR A 405 -32.87 1.65 12.09
C THR A 405 -33.45 0.54 12.96
N VAL A 406 -32.86 0.30 14.14
CA VAL A 406 -33.22 -0.82 15.04
C VAL A 406 -34.69 -0.81 15.46
N ASP A 407 -35.31 0.37 15.56
CA ASP A 407 -36.72 0.50 15.96
C ASP A 407 -37.69 0.25 14.79
N GLU A 408 -37.30 0.58 13.55
CA GLU A 408 -38.08 0.24 12.34
C GLU A 408 -38.13 -1.29 12.10
N LEU A 409 -37.07 -2.02 12.49
CA LEU A 409 -37.03 -3.48 12.40
C LEU A 409 -37.99 -4.18 13.38
N LYS A 410 -38.26 -3.58 14.55
CA LYS A 410 -39.19 -4.15 15.54
C LYS A 410 -40.65 -4.08 15.07
N ASP A 411 -41.02 -2.97 14.42
CA ASP A 411 -42.38 -2.78 13.90
C ASP A 411 -42.67 -3.68 12.68
N ILE A 412 -41.67 -3.96 11.86
CA ILE A 412 -41.78 -4.92 10.74
C ILE A 412 -41.88 -6.37 11.24
N LEU A 413 -41.12 -6.74 12.29
CA LEU A 413 -41.22 -8.08 12.89
C LEU A 413 -42.58 -8.32 13.56
N ASN A 414 -43.16 -7.30 14.21
CA ASN A 414 -44.45 -7.42 14.88
C ASN A 414 -45.64 -7.42 13.91
N SER A 415 -45.48 -6.83 12.71
CA SER A 415 -46.53 -6.76 11.69
C SER A 415 -46.56 -7.96 10.74
N SER A 416 -45.47 -8.71 10.63
CA SER A 416 -45.41 -9.95 9.85
C SER A 416 -45.85 -11.14 10.74
N LYS A 417 -47.15 -11.48 10.69
CA LYS A 417 -47.68 -12.74 11.24
C LYS A 417 -47.04 -13.96 10.55
N ILE A 418 -45.80 -14.29 10.88
CA ILE A 418 -45.14 -15.54 10.50
C ILE A 418 -45.46 -16.54 11.61
N ASN A 419 -46.39 -17.44 11.33
CA ASN A 419 -46.82 -18.46 12.27
C ASN A 419 -45.80 -19.63 12.26
N PHE A 420 -45.01 -19.77 13.32
CA PHE A 420 -44.07 -20.89 13.52
C PHE A 420 -44.76 -22.07 14.24
N ASP A 421 -45.80 -22.65 13.65
CA ASP A 421 -46.51 -23.80 14.26
C ASP A 421 -45.89 -25.18 13.94
N TYR A 422 -44.61 -25.25 13.54
CA TYR A 422 -43.92 -26.51 13.28
C TYR A 422 -42.76 -26.84 14.24
N ILE A 423 -42.63 -26.10 15.35
CA ILE A 423 -41.53 -26.28 16.32
C ILE A 423 -41.96 -26.98 17.62
N ASP A 424 -43.25 -27.14 17.90
CA ASP A 424 -43.69 -27.57 19.25
C ASP A 424 -44.01 -29.07 19.45
N HIS A 425 -43.72 -29.95 18.48
CA HIS A 425 -44.04 -31.39 18.61
C HIS A 425 -42.86 -32.37 18.78
N LYS A 426 -41.61 -31.89 18.94
CA LYS A 426 -40.46 -32.79 19.22
C LYS A 426 -39.70 -32.53 20.53
N THR A 427 -39.99 -31.45 21.24
CA THR A 427 -39.32 -31.08 22.51
C THR A 427 -39.96 -31.67 23.77
N SER A 428 -41.13 -32.32 23.68
CA SER A 428 -41.82 -32.90 24.85
C SER A 428 -41.56 -34.38 25.12
N ARG A 429 -40.66 -35.05 24.38
CA ARG A 429 -40.36 -36.49 24.59
C ARG A 429 -38.95 -36.85 25.07
N ILE A 430 -38.10 -35.87 25.37
CA ILE A 430 -36.71 -36.12 25.83
C ILE A 430 -36.46 -35.71 27.29
N SER A 431 -37.39 -35.04 27.99
CA SER A 431 -37.17 -34.56 29.38
C SER A 431 -37.66 -35.48 30.52
N SER A 432 -37.96 -36.76 30.30
CA SER A 432 -38.44 -37.67 31.37
C SER A 432 -37.52 -38.85 31.71
N LYS A 433 -36.24 -38.80 31.34
CA LYS A 433 -35.23 -39.72 31.84
C LYS A 433 -33.93 -38.98 32.10
N GLU A 434 -33.82 -38.36 33.28
CA GLU A 434 -32.58 -38.20 34.06
C GLU A 434 -32.82 -37.16 35.17
N THR A 435 -33.22 -37.65 36.34
CA THR A 435 -32.87 -37.07 37.64
C THR A 435 -33.13 -38.13 38.69
N SER A 436 -32.16 -39.02 38.79
CA SER A 436 -31.97 -39.90 39.94
C SER A 436 -31.61 -39.05 41.17
N THR A 437 -32.31 -39.34 42.27
CA THR A 437 -31.74 -39.52 43.62
C THR A 437 -30.38 -38.88 43.91
N ILE A 438 -30.35 -37.92 44.85
CA ILE A 438 -29.62 -37.98 46.14
C ILE A 438 -29.61 -36.57 46.78
N ARG A 439 -30.31 -36.41 47.91
CA ARG A 439 -29.93 -35.55 49.05
C ARG A 439 -30.69 -36.01 50.32
N LYS A 440 -30.03 -36.85 51.11
CA LYS A 440 -30.08 -36.90 52.59
C LYS A 440 -28.71 -36.36 53.04
N GLY A 441 -28.49 -35.62 54.11
CA GLY A 441 -29.31 -35.12 55.21
C GLY A 441 -28.39 -34.31 56.14
N ASN A 442 -29.00 -33.78 57.21
CA ASN A 442 -28.50 -32.93 58.30
C ASN A 442 -28.29 -31.45 58.00
#